data_AF-A0A9W7TP92-F1
#
_entry.id   AF-A0A9W7TP92-F1
#
_cell.length_a   1.000
_cell.length_b   1.000
_cell.length_c   1.000
_cell.angle_alpha   90.00
_cell.angle_beta   90.00
_cell.angle_gamma   90.00
#
_symmetry.space_group_name_H-M   'P 1'
#
loop_
_entity.id
_entity.type
_entity.pdbx_description
1 polymer ?
#
loop_
_entity_poly.entity_id
_entity_poly.type
_entity_poly.pdbx_seq_one_letter_code
_entity_poly.pdbx_strand_id
1 'polypeptide(L)'
;MEEEDCASETDFRVNVKSKAIVREQLETYKYLFKKLLDGQCQISEEDKAKLLQEMVVNFEFTVQENILIGGLSWDEASEDYCEDHGIQLNDMLDEKIVETAWKRSSYPKQICNQVVRSLRAERKLMGLYEQAVKPEDTKPDPIQEAIMKNVSTSAPTMFKQARAVMKSLKSLKQAAEGLRQVLDVKPSAESVEIYRDVLGGSVGAACPDLHHRLPSTIKRAVCDAEYSADYVPV
;
A
#
# COMPACT_ATOMS: atom_id res chain seq x y z
N MET A 1 49.36 -51.98 0.11
CA MET A 1 50.43 -50.99 0.35
C MET A 1 51.47 -51.29 -0.70
N GLU A 2 51.33 -50.65 -1.86
CA GLU A 2 52.35 -50.61 -2.90
C GLU A 2 52.37 -49.15 -3.35
N GLU A 3 53.36 -48.43 -2.81
CA GLU A 3 53.87 -47.19 -3.34
C GLU A 3 54.80 -47.52 -4.51
N GLU A 4 54.62 -46.82 -5.64
CA GLU A 4 55.62 -46.58 -6.68
C GLU A 4 55.22 -45.20 -7.25
N ASP A 5 55.62 -44.10 -6.61
CA ASP A 5 56.91 -43.41 -6.71
C ASP A 5 57.20 -42.81 -8.10
N CYS A 6 57.03 -41.48 -8.16
CA CYS A 6 57.91 -40.52 -8.83
C CYS A 6 58.17 -40.60 -10.35
N ALA A 7 57.38 -39.85 -11.12
CA ALA A 7 57.87 -38.72 -11.92
C ALA A 7 56.71 -38.15 -12.73
N SER A 8 56.33 -36.88 -12.52
CA SER A 8 55.69 -36.14 -13.59
C SER A 8 56.71 -36.08 -14.73
N GLU A 9 56.50 -36.84 -15.81
CA GLU A 9 57.32 -36.78 -17.01
C GLU A 9 57.47 -35.31 -17.41
N THR A 10 58.65 -34.74 -17.15
CA THR A 10 58.93 -33.38 -17.57
C THR A 10 59.02 -33.42 -19.09
N ASP A 11 58.04 -32.83 -19.76
CA ASP A 11 58.11 -32.71 -21.21
C ASP A 11 59.39 -31.94 -21.58
N PHE A 12 60.31 -32.63 -22.28
CA PHE A 12 61.60 -32.08 -22.67
C PHE A 12 61.51 -31.20 -23.92
N ARG A 13 60.32 -31.12 -24.53
CA ARG A 13 60.06 -30.30 -25.71
C ARG A 13 60.15 -28.82 -25.40
N VAL A 14 60.66 -28.06 -26.37
CA VAL A 14 60.86 -26.61 -26.21
C VAL A 14 59.51 -25.89 -26.36
N ASN A 15 59.12 -25.12 -25.36
CA ASN A 15 57.88 -24.33 -25.42
C ASN A 15 58.09 -23.01 -26.18
N VAL A 16 57.34 -22.83 -27.26
CA VAL A 16 57.37 -21.68 -28.15
C VAL A 16 56.02 -20.95 -28.06
N LYS A 17 56.06 -19.62 -28.20
CA LYS A 17 54.87 -18.76 -28.02
C LYS A 17 53.95 -18.69 -29.24
N SER A 18 54.47 -18.93 -30.45
CA SER A 18 53.72 -18.80 -31.70
C SER A 18 54.25 -19.76 -32.76
N LYS A 19 53.32 -20.35 -33.51
CA LYS A 19 53.60 -21.25 -34.64
C LYS A 19 54.21 -20.50 -35.83
N ALA A 20 53.80 -19.25 -36.06
CA ALA A 20 54.35 -18.41 -37.14
C ALA A 20 55.87 -18.21 -37.02
N ILE A 21 56.38 -17.96 -35.81
CA ILE A 21 57.82 -17.76 -35.58
C ILE A 21 58.62 -19.01 -35.96
N VAL A 22 58.12 -20.19 -35.59
CA VAL A 22 58.79 -21.45 -35.93
C VAL A 22 58.81 -21.66 -37.45
N ARG A 23 57.71 -21.38 -38.14
CA ARG A 23 57.65 -21.48 -39.61
C ARG A 23 58.61 -20.55 -40.32
N GLU A 24 58.74 -19.30 -39.85
CA GLU A 24 59.71 -18.34 -40.40
C GLU A 24 61.16 -18.85 -40.25
N GLN A 25 61.48 -19.43 -39.10
CA GLN A 25 62.80 -20.03 -38.87
C GLN A 25 63.04 -21.24 -39.76
N LEU A 26 62.05 -22.14 -39.91
CA LEU A 26 62.16 -23.31 -40.79
C LEU A 26 62.43 -22.90 -42.25
N GLU A 27 61.76 -21.85 -42.76
CA GLU A 27 62.02 -21.35 -44.12
C GLU A 27 63.44 -20.76 -44.25
N THR A 28 63.94 -20.12 -43.20
CA THR A 28 65.33 -19.63 -43.16
C THR A 28 66.34 -20.80 -43.21
N TYR A 29 66.12 -21.86 -42.43
CA TYR A 29 66.98 -23.05 -42.45
C TYR A 29 66.93 -23.79 -43.78
N LYS A 30 65.76 -23.87 -44.42
CA LYS A 30 65.60 -24.41 -45.77
C LYS A 30 66.41 -23.64 -46.81
N TYR A 31 66.45 -22.30 -46.72
CA TYR A 31 67.34 -21.49 -47.55
C TYR A 31 68.82 -21.79 -47.30
N LEU A 32 69.22 -22.01 -46.04
CA LEU A 32 70.59 -22.39 -45.69
C LEU A 32 70.97 -23.76 -46.24
N PHE A 33 70.09 -24.77 -46.16
CA PHE A 33 70.32 -26.09 -46.74
C PHE A 33 70.47 -26.02 -48.26
N LYS A 34 69.65 -25.19 -48.92
CA LYS A 34 69.80 -24.90 -50.34
C LYS A 34 71.17 -24.33 -50.66
N LYS A 35 71.58 -23.27 -49.96
CA LYS A 35 72.89 -22.63 -50.14
C LYS A 35 74.06 -23.58 -49.87
N LEU A 36 73.92 -24.48 -48.89
CA LEU A 36 74.91 -25.50 -48.57
C LEU A 36 75.09 -26.51 -49.71
N LEU A 37 73.99 -26.98 -50.29
CA LEU A 37 73.99 -27.94 -51.40
C LEU A 37 74.46 -27.32 -52.72
N ASP A 38 74.11 -26.05 -52.96
CA ASP A 38 74.58 -25.28 -54.13
C ASP A 38 76.12 -25.14 -54.13
N GLY A 39 76.73 -25.06 -52.94
CA GLY A 39 78.20 -25.02 -52.77
C GLY A 39 78.93 -26.34 -53.02
N GLN A 40 78.22 -27.45 -53.17
CA GLN A 40 78.81 -28.77 -53.42
C GLN A 40 78.88 -29.07 -54.92
N CYS A 41 80.06 -28.93 -55.53
CA CYS A 41 80.24 -29.16 -56.97
C CYS A 41 80.28 -30.65 -57.39
N GLN A 42 80.22 -31.58 -56.44
CA GLN A 42 80.46 -33.01 -56.67
C GLN A 42 79.16 -33.83 -56.84
N ILE A 43 78.00 -33.22 -56.65
CA ILE A 43 76.69 -33.89 -56.67
C ILE A 43 75.92 -33.43 -57.91
N SER A 44 75.23 -34.35 -58.58
CA SER A 44 74.33 -34.02 -59.69
C SER A 44 73.17 -33.16 -59.21
N GLU A 45 72.69 -32.24 -60.05
CA GLU A 45 71.56 -31.36 -59.71
C GLU A 45 70.28 -32.14 -59.35
N GLU A 46 70.06 -33.31 -59.96
CA GLU A 46 68.92 -34.19 -59.64
C GLU A 46 69.04 -34.82 -58.24
N ASP A 47 70.25 -35.19 -57.84
CA ASP A 47 70.51 -35.79 -56.52
C ASP A 47 70.51 -34.73 -55.42
N LYS A 48 70.97 -33.50 -55.73
CA LYS A 48 70.86 -32.35 -54.82
C LYS A 48 69.41 -32.02 -54.49
N ALA A 49 68.53 -32.01 -55.50
CA ALA A 49 67.12 -31.69 -55.29
C ALA A 49 66.42 -32.73 -54.39
N LYS A 50 66.69 -34.03 -54.61
CA LYS A 50 66.16 -35.11 -53.76
C LYS A 50 66.70 -35.01 -52.33
N LEU A 51 68.00 -34.81 -52.17
CA LEU A 51 68.64 -34.68 -50.87
C LEU A 51 68.12 -33.46 -50.09
N LEU A 52 67.91 -32.34 -50.78
CA LEU A 52 67.30 -31.14 -50.20
C LEU A 52 65.90 -31.43 -49.69
N GLN A 53 65.07 -32.09 -50.49
CA GLN A 53 63.71 -32.44 -50.11
C GLN A 53 63.67 -33.36 -48.88
N GLU A 54 64.46 -34.44 -48.88
CA GLU A 54 64.54 -35.37 -47.75
C GLU A 54 65.08 -34.69 -46.49
N MET A 55 66.11 -33.86 -46.60
CA MET A 55 66.70 -33.13 -45.48
C MET A 55 65.71 -32.14 -44.87
N VAL A 56 64.98 -31.39 -45.70
CA VAL A 56 63.98 -30.43 -45.24
C VAL A 56 62.83 -31.14 -44.54
N VAL A 57 62.26 -32.19 -45.14
CA VAL A 57 61.13 -32.94 -44.55
C VAL A 57 61.53 -33.58 -43.21
N ASN A 58 62.68 -34.25 -43.16
CA ASN A 58 63.15 -34.90 -41.93
C ASN A 58 63.46 -33.87 -40.84
N PHE A 59 64.07 -32.74 -41.20
CA PHE A 59 64.37 -31.66 -40.26
C PHE A 59 63.10 -31.00 -39.73
N GLU A 60 62.16 -30.63 -40.61
CA GLU A 60 60.88 -30.04 -40.21
C GLU A 60 60.10 -30.97 -39.29
N PHE A 61 59.99 -32.25 -39.63
CA PHE A 61 59.32 -33.24 -38.79
C PHE A 61 59.99 -33.38 -37.42
N THR A 62 61.32 -33.49 -37.39
CA THR A 62 62.07 -33.58 -36.13
C THR A 62 61.87 -32.32 -35.27
N VAL A 63 61.88 -31.14 -35.88
CA VAL A 63 61.64 -29.89 -35.15
C VAL A 63 60.21 -29.84 -34.60
N GLN A 64 59.21 -30.24 -35.38
CA GLN A 64 57.80 -30.25 -34.97
C GLN A 64 57.51 -31.22 -33.82
N GLU A 65 58.16 -32.38 -33.78
CA GLU A 65 58.03 -33.35 -32.68
C GLU A 65 58.70 -32.87 -31.38
N ASN A 66 59.68 -31.97 -31.47
CA ASN A 66 60.49 -31.52 -30.33
C ASN A 66 60.06 -30.17 -29.75
N ILE A 67 58.94 -29.60 -30.23
CA ILE A 67 58.41 -28.32 -29.78
C ILE A 67 56.99 -28.43 -29.25
N LEU A 68 56.65 -27.51 -28.36
CA LEU A 68 55.28 -27.26 -27.90
C LEU A 68 54.91 -25.83 -28.22
N ILE A 69 53.66 -25.57 -28.56
CA ILE A 69 53.14 -24.23 -28.76
C ILE A 69 52.11 -23.96 -27.67
N GLY A 70 52.45 -23.12 -26.69
CA GLY A 70 51.57 -22.82 -25.57
C GLY A 70 51.18 -24.06 -24.73
N GLY A 71 52.04 -25.08 -24.71
CA GLY A 71 51.79 -26.36 -24.03
C GLY A 71 50.98 -27.39 -24.82
N LEU A 72 50.64 -27.09 -26.09
CA LEU A 72 50.00 -28.03 -27.02
C LEU A 72 51.02 -28.57 -28.02
N SER A 73 50.77 -29.76 -28.56
CA SER A 73 51.58 -30.32 -29.66
C SER A 73 51.40 -29.52 -30.95
N TRP A 74 52.30 -29.71 -31.93
CA TRP A 74 52.29 -28.96 -33.19
C TRP A 74 50.97 -29.08 -33.98
N ASP A 75 50.32 -30.25 -33.93
CA ASP A 75 49.06 -30.54 -34.64
C ASP A 75 47.83 -30.01 -33.89
N GLU A 76 47.88 -29.97 -32.56
CA GLU A 76 46.80 -29.49 -31.70
C GLU A 76 46.80 -27.96 -31.55
N ALA A 77 47.97 -27.34 -31.72
CA ALA A 77 48.11 -25.91 -31.67
C ALA A 77 47.39 -25.26 -32.86
N SER A 78 46.45 -24.36 -32.55
CA SER A 78 45.71 -23.62 -33.56
C SER A 78 46.66 -22.84 -34.45
N GLU A 79 46.39 -22.88 -35.76
CA GLU A 79 47.02 -21.98 -36.71
C GLU A 79 46.74 -20.53 -36.29
N ASP A 80 47.76 -19.68 -36.30
CA ASP A 80 47.60 -18.25 -35.98
C ASP A 80 46.47 -17.68 -36.87
N TYR A 81 45.44 -17.09 -36.24
CA TYR A 81 44.23 -16.62 -36.90
C TYR A 81 44.58 -15.78 -38.12
N CYS A 82 44.09 -16.19 -39.30
CA CYS A 82 44.22 -15.41 -40.52
C CYS A 82 43.69 -13.98 -40.28
N GLU A 83 44.39 -12.96 -40.77
CA GLU A 83 44.01 -11.54 -40.64
C GLU A 83 42.55 -11.28 -41.10
N ASP A 84 42.07 -12.09 -42.05
CA ASP A 84 40.69 -12.06 -42.58
C ASP A 84 39.62 -12.36 -41.52
N HIS A 85 39.89 -13.29 -40.59
CA HIS A 85 38.99 -13.56 -39.47
C HIS A 85 38.93 -12.39 -38.47
N GLY A 86 40.03 -11.64 -38.32
CA GLY A 86 40.06 -10.44 -37.49
C GLY A 86 39.16 -9.33 -38.04
N ILE A 87 39.17 -9.15 -39.36
CA ILE A 87 38.33 -8.16 -40.06
C ILE A 87 36.85 -8.53 -39.94
N GLN A 88 36.49 -9.79 -40.21
CA GLN A 88 35.11 -10.26 -40.09
C GLN A 88 34.55 -10.09 -38.68
N LEU A 89 35.35 -10.36 -37.65
CA LEU A 89 34.95 -10.18 -36.26
C LEU A 89 34.71 -8.71 -35.92
N ASN A 90 35.54 -7.81 -36.46
CA ASN A 90 35.38 -6.37 -36.27
C ASN A 90 34.08 -5.86 -36.89
N ASP A 91 33.75 -6.30 -38.11
CA ASP A 91 32.50 -5.91 -38.78
C ASP A 91 31.26 -6.38 -37.98
N MET A 92 31.30 -7.61 -37.46
CA MET A 92 30.25 -8.12 -36.57
C MET A 92 30.14 -7.30 -35.28
N LEU A 93 31.27 -6.89 -34.71
CA LEU A 93 31.29 -6.07 -33.51
C LEU A 93 30.66 -4.69 -33.78
N ASP A 94 31.02 -4.04 -34.88
CA ASP A 94 30.48 -2.75 -35.27
C ASP A 94 28.97 -2.81 -35.51
N GLU A 95 28.48 -3.87 -36.16
CA GLU A 95 27.04 -4.12 -36.31
C GLU A 95 26.34 -4.15 -34.94
N LYS A 96 26.89 -4.89 -33.97
CA LYS A 96 26.32 -5.00 -32.63
C LYS A 96 26.40 -3.70 -31.83
N ILE A 97 27.47 -2.92 -32.00
CA ILE A 97 27.60 -1.60 -31.39
C ILE A 97 26.49 -0.67 -31.91
N VAL A 98 26.29 -0.62 -33.23
CA VAL A 98 25.27 0.23 -33.87
C VAL A 98 23.86 -0.22 -33.46
N GLU A 99 23.57 -1.52 -33.49
CA GLU A 99 22.29 -2.08 -33.07
C GLU A 99 21.96 -1.69 -31.62
N THR A 100 22.96 -1.82 -30.74
CA THR A 100 22.81 -1.49 -29.31
C THR A 100 22.61 0.01 -29.09
N ALA A 101 23.38 0.85 -29.77
CA ALA A 101 23.25 2.30 -29.70
C ALA A 101 21.87 2.76 -30.17
N TRP A 102 21.38 2.18 -31.28
CA TRP A 102 20.06 2.47 -31.81
C TRP A 102 18.95 2.04 -30.85
N LYS A 103 19.04 0.83 -30.27
CA LYS A 103 18.10 0.35 -29.24
C LYS A 103 18.06 1.28 -28.02
N ARG A 104 19.22 1.68 -27.49
CA ARG A 104 19.33 2.62 -26.35
C ARG A 104 18.69 3.98 -26.64
N SER A 105 18.77 4.46 -27.88
CA SER A 105 18.21 5.76 -28.28
C SER A 105 16.69 5.71 -28.56
N SER A 106 16.22 4.64 -29.20
CA SER A 106 14.85 4.54 -29.75
C SER A 106 13.86 3.88 -28.79
N TYR A 107 14.24 2.76 -28.17
CA TYR A 107 13.30 1.91 -27.42
C TYR A 107 12.70 2.60 -26.20
N PRO A 108 13.46 3.34 -25.36
CA PRO A 108 12.88 4.04 -24.21
C PRO A 108 11.76 5.01 -24.61
N LYS A 109 11.92 5.68 -25.77
CA LYS A 109 10.91 6.62 -26.29
C LYS A 109 9.64 5.89 -26.74
N GLN A 110 9.80 4.75 -27.43
CA GLN A 110 8.66 3.93 -27.87
C GLN A 110 7.91 3.30 -26.69
N ILE A 111 8.64 2.71 -25.74
CA ILE A 111 8.09 2.09 -24.53
C ILE A 111 7.36 3.14 -23.68
N CYS A 112 7.98 4.29 -23.43
CA CYS A 112 7.36 5.37 -22.68
C CYS A 112 6.02 5.81 -23.28
N ASN A 113 5.97 6.00 -24.60
CA ASN A 113 4.72 6.35 -25.28
C ASN A 113 3.63 5.29 -25.10
N GLN A 114 3.98 4.01 -25.14
CA GLN A 114 3.01 2.93 -24.95
C GLN A 114 2.50 2.86 -23.51
N VAL A 115 3.40 2.95 -22.52
CA VAL A 115 3.05 2.94 -21.09
C VAL A 115 2.22 4.15 -20.71
N VAL A 116 2.53 5.35 -21.23
CA VAL A 116 1.73 6.55 -20.99
C VAL A 116 0.32 6.39 -21.57
N ARG A 117 0.17 5.75 -22.74
CA ARG A 117 -1.15 5.46 -23.31
C ARG A 117 -1.93 4.47 -22.46
N SER A 118 -1.31 3.39 -21.99
CA SER A 118 -1.98 2.40 -21.14
C SER A 118 -2.42 3.00 -19.80
N LEU A 119 -1.54 3.75 -19.13
CA LEU A 119 -1.87 4.44 -17.88
C LEU A 119 -3.00 5.45 -18.04
N ARG A 120 -3.04 6.18 -19.17
CA ARG A 120 -4.16 7.09 -19.49
C ARG A 120 -5.46 6.33 -19.71
N ALA A 121 -5.41 5.19 -20.38
CA ALA A 121 -6.60 4.35 -20.60
C ALA A 121 -7.13 3.78 -19.27
N GLU A 122 -6.24 3.29 -18.41
CA GLU A 122 -6.58 2.81 -17.06
C GLU A 122 -7.21 3.91 -16.21
N ARG A 123 -6.63 5.12 -16.21
CA ARG A 123 -7.22 6.27 -15.51
C ARG A 123 -8.60 6.64 -16.05
N LYS A 124 -8.80 6.59 -17.37
CA LYS A 124 -10.13 6.80 -17.98
C LYS A 124 -11.12 5.74 -17.53
N LEU A 125 -10.70 4.48 -17.46
CA LEU A 125 -11.54 3.38 -16.97
C LEU A 125 -11.96 3.59 -15.51
N MET A 126 -11.02 3.99 -14.63
CA MET A 126 -11.35 4.31 -13.24
C MET A 126 -12.37 5.45 -13.12
N GLY A 127 -12.27 6.49 -13.95
CA GLY A 127 -13.26 7.58 -13.97
C GLY A 127 -14.69 7.11 -14.30
N LEU A 128 -14.85 6.02 -15.07
CA LEU A 128 -16.16 5.42 -15.33
C LEU A 128 -16.73 4.71 -14.10
N TYR A 129 -15.88 4.10 -13.28
CA TYR A 129 -16.30 3.44 -12.03
C TYR A 129 -16.77 4.43 -10.97
N GLU A 130 -16.09 5.57 -10.83
CA GLU A 130 -16.45 6.60 -9.85
C GLU A 130 -17.87 7.16 -10.07
N GLN A 131 -18.32 7.26 -11.32
CA GLN A 131 -19.67 7.73 -11.64
C GLN A 131 -20.76 6.67 -11.39
N ALA A 132 -20.41 5.38 -11.38
CA ALA A 132 -21.37 4.29 -11.25
C ALA A 132 -21.90 4.10 -9.82
N VAL A 133 -21.18 4.59 -8.81
CA VAL A 133 -21.56 4.43 -7.39
C VAL A 133 -22.06 5.76 -6.84
N LYS A 134 -23.32 6.09 -7.12
CA LYS A 134 -24.00 7.13 -6.33
C LYS A 134 -24.46 6.50 -5.00
N PRO A 135 -24.11 7.09 -3.85
CA PRO A 135 -24.65 6.62 -2.58
C PRO A 135 -26.17 6.70 -2.62
N GLU A 136 -26.83 5.65 -2.16
CA GLU A 136 -28.28 5.62 -2.07
C GLU A 136 -28.73 6.68 -1.05
N ASP A 137 -29.49 7.67 -1.51
CA ASP A 137 -30.03 8.71 -0.64
C ASP A 137 -31.01 8.07 0.35
N THR A 138 -30.56 7.89 1.60
CA THR A 138 -31.39 7.37 2.68
C THR A 138 -32.48 8.39 2.99
N LYS A 139 -33.70 8.12 2.57
CA LYS A 139 -34.86 8.92 2.97
C LYS A 139 -35.15 8.65 4.45
N PRO A 140 -35.43 9.70 5.25
CA PRO A 140 -35.86 9.50 6.63
C PRO A 140 -37.17 8.71 6.64
N ASP A 141 -37.32 7.82 7.63
CA ASP A 141 -38.56 7.07 7.83
C ASP A 141 -39.70 8.05 8.10
N PRO A 142 -40.77 8.07 7.27
CA PRO A 142 -41.90 8.98 7.45
C PRO A 142 -42.58 8.83 8.82
N ILE A 143 -42.51 7.64 9.45
CA ILE A 143 -43.05 7.40 10.78
C ILE A 143 -42.21 8.14 11.82
N GLN A 144 -40.89 8.01 11.76
CA GLN A 144 -39.98 8.69 12.67
C GLN A 144 -40.09 10.23 12.55
N GLU A 145 -40.24 10.75 11.34
CA GLU A 145 -40.41 12.18 11.10
C GLU A 145 -41.74 12.71 11.69
N ALA A 146 -42.83 11.96 11.54
CA ALA A 146 -44.12 12.30 12.13
C ALA A 146 -44.06 12.32 13.67
N ILE A 147 -43.41 11.32 14.28
CA ILE A 147 -43.21 11.25 15.73
C ILE A 147 -42.37 12.44 16.21
N MET A 148 -41.24 12.71 15.56
CA MET A 148 -40.33 13.80 15.94
C MET A 148 -41.01 15.16 15.84
N LYS A 149 -41.83 15.37 14.79
CA LYS A 149 -42.63 16.60 14.63
C LYS A 149 -43.67 16.74 15.73
N ASN A 150 -44.42 15.69 16.05
CA ASN A 150 -45.41 15.71 17.13
C ASN A 150 -44.75 16.08 18.47
N VAL A 151 -43.69 15.36 18.85
CA VAL A 151 -42.96 15.61 20.10
C VAL A 151 -42.41 17.04 20.15
N SER A 152 -41.83 17.54 19.04
CA SER A 152 -41.30 18.90 18.97
C SER A 152 -42.37 19.98 19.14
N THR A 153 -43.60 19.73 18.67
CA THR A 153 -44.72 20.67 18.84
C THR A 153 -45.38 20.57 20.23
N SER A 154 -45.43 19.38 20.82
CA SER A 154 -46.11 19.11 22.09
C SER A 154 -45.25 19.40 23.33
N ALA A 155 -43.96 19.07 23.29
CA ALA A 155 -43.08 19.25 24.46
C ALA A 155 -43.02 20.70 25.01
N PRO A 156 -42.96 21.76 24.17
CA PRO A 156 -42.90 23.13 24.68
C PRO A 156 -44.19 23.59 25.36
N THR A 157 -45.35 23.12 24.90
CA THR A 157 -46.65 23.49 25.50
C THR A 157 -46.82 22.80 26.84
N MET A 158 -46.48 21.51 26.93
CA MET A 158 -46.46 20.76 28.18
C MET A 158 -45.49 21.38 29.20
N PHE A 159 -44.29 21.79 28.76
CA PHE A 159 -43.33 22.45 29.65
C PHE A 159 -43.85 23.77 30.22
N LYS A 160 -44.54 24.58 29.40
CA LYS A 160 -45.18 25.82 29.86
C LYS A 160 -46.27 25.54 30.90
N GLN A 161 -47.09 24.53 30.68
CA GLN A 161 -48.12 24.11 31.63
C GLN A 161 -47.51 23.63 32.94
N ALA A 162 -46.51 22.74 32.89
CA ALA A 162 -45.80 22.27 34.07
C ALA A 162 -45.18 23.42 34.87
N ARG A 163 -44.54 24.38 34.18
CA ARG A 163 -44.01 25.59 34.82
C ARG A 163 -45.09 26.42 35.50
N ALA A 164 -46.26 26.58 34.86
CA ALA A 164 -47.39 27.30 35.43
C ALA A 164 -47.93 26.61 36.69
N VAL A 165 -48.11 25.29 36.65
CA VAL A 165 -48.54 24.47 37.80
C VAL A 165 -47.53 24.57 38.95
N MET A 166 -46.24 24.48 38.67
CA MET A 166 -45.21 24.64 39.71
C MET A 166 -45.27 26.03 40.37
N LYS A 167 -45.55 27.08 39.60
CA LYS A 167 -45.69 28.44 40.14
C LYS A 167 -46.94 28.56 41.02
N SER A 168 -48.08 28.03 40.56
CA SER A 168 -49.34 28.09 41.32
C SER A 168 -49.29 27.24 42.59
N LEU A 169 -48.62 26.08 42.54
CA LEU A 169 -48.40 25.23 43.71
C LEU A 169 -47.60 25.96 44.79
N LYS A 170 -46.54 26.69 44.40
CA LYS A 170 -45.73 27.49 45.34
C LYS A 170 -46.57 28.58 46.01
N SER A 171 -47.40 29.30 45.25
CA SER A 171 -48.30 30.31 45.84
C SER A 171 -49.36 29.70 46.75
N LEU A 172 -49.93 28.55 46.38
CA LEU A 172 -50.92 27.85 47.19
C LEU A 172 -50.32 27.37 48.52
N LYS A 173 -49.10 26.83 48.49
CA LYS A 173 -48.36 26.43 49.69
C LYS A 173 -48.19 27.63 50.64
N GLN A 174 -47.76 28.78 50.13
CA GLN A 174 -47.59 29.99 50.94
C GLN A 174 -48.91 30.46 51.55
N ALA A 175 -50.01 30.44 50.80
CA ALA A 175 -51.34 30.78 51.31
C ALA A 175 -51.78 29.81 52.42
N ALA A 176 -51.58 28.50 52.23
CA ALA A 176 -51.92 27.48 53.22
C ALA A 176 -51.08 27.61 54.49
N GLU A 177 -49.78 27.91 54.38
CA GLU A 177 -48.90 28.18 55.53
C GLU A 177 -49.32 29.44 56.28
N GLY A 178 -49.68 30.51 55.57
CA GLY A 178 -50.21 31.75 56.18
C GLY A 178 -51.53 31.52 56.92
N LEU A 179 -52.46 30.76 56.33
CA LEU A 179 -53.71 30.38 57.00
C LEU A 179 -53.45 29.53 58.25
N ARG A 180 -52.52 28.57 58.18
CA ARG A 180 -52.12 27.77 59.34
C ARG A 180 -51.55 28.65 60.45
N GLN A 181 -50.69 29.61 60.13
CA GLN A 181 -50.15 30.56 61.11
C GLN A 181 -51.26 31.35 61.82
N VAL A 182 -52.27 31.83 61.07
CA VAL A 182 -53.42 32.54 61.66
C VAL A 182 -54.22 31.63 62.60
N LEU A 183 -54.44 30.37 62.23
CA LEU A 183 -55.16 29.41 63.07
C LEU A 183 -54.38 28.98 64.32
N ASP A 184 -53.05 28.94 64.26
CA ASP A 184 -52.18 28.56 65.39
C ASP A 184 -51.94 29.73 66.38
N VAL A 185 -52.28 30.98 66.02
CA VAL A 185 -52.16 32.15 66.90
C VAL A 185 -53.24 32.07 67.99
N LYS A 186 -52.82 31.97 69.26
CA LYS A 186 -53.73 32.06 70.39
C LYS A 186 -54.30 33.49 70.50
N PRO A 187 -55.62 33.65 70.70
CA PRO A 187 -56.21 34.98 70.83
C PRO A 187 -55.67 35.69 72.08
N SER A 188 -55.27 36.95 71.93
CA SER A 188 -54.87 37.83 73.02
C SER A 188 -56.02 38.03 74.01
N ALA A 189 -55.73 38.27 75.29
CA ALA A 189 -56.74 38.51 76.33
C ALA A 189 -57.75 39.60 75.94
N GLU A 190 -57.28 40.69 75.31
CA GLU A 190 -58.12 41.78 74.80
C GLU A 190 -59.07 41.32 73.69
N SER A 191 -58.58 40.48 72.76
CA SER A 191 -59.41 39.93 71.68
C SER A 191 -60.46 38.95 72.19
N VAL A 192 -60.16 38.18 73.24
CA VAL A 192 -61.12 37.26 73.88
C VAL A 192 -62.22 38.02 74.63
N GLU A 193 -61.91 39.17 75.25
CA GLU A 193 -62.93 40.05 75.85
C GLU A 193 -63.84 40.63 74.77
N ILE A 194 -63.29 41.18 73.69
CA ILE A 194 -64.08 41.69 72.56
C ILE A 194 -64.95 40.59 71.94
N TYR A 195 -64.44 39.37 71.76
CA TYR A 195 -65.24 38.24 71.28
C TYR A 195 -66.36 37.86 72.24
N ARG A 196 -66.15 37.98 73.57
CA ARG A 196 -67.20 37.78 74.57
C ARG A 196 -68.25 38.89 74.52
N ASP A 197 -67.85 40.13 74.33
CA ASP A 197 -68.76 41.28 74.24
C ASP A 197 -69.61 41.26 72.96
N VAL A 198 -69.05 40.75 71.85
CA VAL A 198 -69.73 40.72 70.54
C VAL A 198 -70.50 39.41 70.31
N LEU A 199 -69.99 38.26 70.76
CA LEU A 199 -70.58 36.93 70.49
C LEU A 199 -71.08 36.19 71.75
N GLY A 200 -70.77 36.67 72.96
CA GLY A 200 -70.97 35.95 74.23
C GLY A 200 -72.14 36.44 75.10
N GLY A 201 -73.30 36.74 74.52
CA GLY A 201 -74.51 37.08 75.28
C GLY A 201 -75.15 35.86 75.98
N SER A 202 -75.32 35.94 77.31
CA SER A 202 -75.99 34.94 78.15
C SER A 202 -77.52 34.94 78.01
N VAL A 203 -78.09 33.75 78.13
CA VAL A 203 -79.52 33.40 78.24
C VAL A 203 -80.32 34.34 79.16
N GLY A 204 -81.37 34.96 78.62
CA GLY A 204 -82.38 35.70 79.37
C GLY A 204 -83.24 36.66 78.53
N ALA A 205 -84.39 36.17 78.07
CA ALA A 205 -85.54 36.90 77.51
C ALA A 205 -85.48 37.45 76.06
N ALA A 206 -86.53 37.07 75.32
CA ALA A 206 -87.06 37.60 74.05
C ALA A 206 -86.34 37.25 72.72
N CYS A 207 -87.00 36.36 71.96
CA CYS A 207 -87.03 36.33 70.48
C CYS A 207 -87.34 37.75 69.91
N PRO A 208 -86.97 38.09 68.64
CA PRO A 208 -87.23 37.23 67.48
C PRO A 208 -86.19 37.19 66.35
N ASP A 209 -86.20 36.05 65.66
CA ASP A 209 -86.19 35.86 64.20
C ASP A 209 -85.26 36.72 63.34
N LEU A 210 -84.18 36.11 62.82
CA LEU A 210 -83.53 36.55 61.59
C LEU A 210 -82.87 35.36 60.88
N HIS A 211 -83.64 34.78 59.96
CA HIS A 211 -83.14 33.97 58.85
C HIS A 211 -82.03 34.69 58.09
N HIS A 212 -80.85 34.08 57.90
CA HIS A 212 -80.08 34.22 56.66
C HIS A 212 -79.09 33.06 56.40
N ARG A 213 -79.57 32.11 55.58
CA ARG A 213 -78.90 31.55 54.38
C ARG A 213 -77.44 31.07 54.51
N LEU A 214 -77.27 29.79 54.84
CA LEU A 214 -76.09 28.99 54.49
C LEU A 214 -75.91 28.94 52.95
N PRO A 215 -74.72 29.26 52.40
CA PRO A 215 -74.37 28.88 51.05
C PRO A 215 -73.97 27.40 51.00
N SER A 216 -74.56 26.73 50.03
CA SER A 216 -74.48 25.31 49.69
C SER A 216 -73.07 24.71 49.59
N THR A 217 -73.00 23.45 50.00
CA THR A 217 -71.96 22.43 49.78
C THR A 217 -71.25 22.53 48.42
N ILE A 218 -69.92 22.60 48.47
CA ILE A 218 -69.03 22.47 47.31
C ILE A 218 -69.15 21.06 46.74
N LYS A 219 -69.63 20.93 45.50
CA LYS A 219 -69.63 19.67 44.75
C LYS A 219 -68.25 19.47 44.12
N ARG A 220 -67.64 18.31 44.40
CA ARG A 220 -66.39 17.86 43.79
C ARG A 220 -66.69 17.45 42.34
N ALA A 221 -66.02 18.08 41.37
CA ALA A 221 -66.06 17.60 40.00
C ALA A 221 -65.25 16.29 39.91
N VAL A 222 -65.91 15.22 39.47
CA VAL A 222 -65.31 13.95 39.08
C VAL A 222 -65.49 13.84 37.58
N CYS A 223 -64.37 13.95 36.86
CA CYS A 223 -64.13 13.66 35.44
C CYS A 223 -62.58 13.60 35.36
N ASP A 224 -61.89 12.57 34.86
CA ASP A 224 -62.27 11.51 33.93
C ASP A 224 -61.52 10.20 34.22
N ALA A 225 -62.18 9.12 33.83
CA ALA A 225 -61.62 7.79 33.66
C ALA A 225 -60.88 7.69 32.32
N GLU A 226 -60.14 6.59 32.17
CA GLU A 226 -59.57 6.05 30.92
C GLU A 226 -58.17 6.54 30.51
N TYR A 227 -57.16 6.03 31.22
CA TYR A 227 -55.93 5.58 30.60
C TYR A 227 -55.70 4.13 31.04
N SER A 228 -56.35 3.20 30.34
CA SER A 228 -56.10 1.77 30.46
C SER A 228 -55.48 1.28 29.16
N ALA A 229 -54.28 0.71 29.31
CA ALA A 229 -53.67 -0.31 28.46
C ALA A 229 -53.42 0.06 26.99
N ASP A 230 -52.19 0.48 26.69
CA ASP A 230 -51.44 0.07 25.48
C ASP A 230 -49.97 0.50 25.60
N TYR A 231 -49.24 -0.06 26.59
CA TYR A 231 -47.78 -0.02 26.61
C TYR A 231 -47.24 -1.44 26.70
N VAL A 232 -46.71 -1.94 25.60
CA VAL A 232 -45.85 -3.12 25.54
C VAL A 232 -44.45 -2.62 25.18
N PRO A 233 -43.44 -2.78 26.05
CA PRO A 233 -42.07 -2.42 25.70
C PRO A 233 -41.51 -3.45 24.70
N VAL A 234 -40.92 -2.93 23.62
CA VAL A 234 -39.96 -3.63 22.75
C VAL A 234 -38.57 -3.11 23.10
#